data_AF-A0A0F9L5A1-F1
#
_entry.id   AF-A0A0F9L5A1-F1
#
_cell.length_a   1.000
_cell.length_b   1.000
_cell.length_c   1.000
_cell.angle_alpha   90.00
_cell.angle_beta   90.00
_cell.angle_gamma   90.00
#
_symmetry.space_group_name_H-M   'P 1'
#
loop_
_entity.id
_entity.type
_entity.pdbx_description
1 polymer ?
#
loop_
_entity_poly.entity_id
_entity_poly.type
_entity_poly.pdbx_seq_one_letter_code
_entity_poly.pdbx_strand_id
1 'polypeptide(L)'
;MSKEYEITITVDTNDADYMTKVSKISHEDLEKIKPLIAAIKNFKPYLTQAKGKSEWKHENNYPYRECCREDLGEETPEEIYIDFDEETHELFLEFIELSEYGFHTVKSVEVCPWRKKEKLL
;
A
#
# COMPACT_ATOMS: atom_id res chain seq x y z
N MET A 1 27.58 9.50 5.15
CA MET A 1 26.75 9.53 3.93
C MET A 1 25.46 8.81 4.28
N SER A 2 24.31 9.47 4.18
CA SER A 2 23.02 8.78 4.28
C SER A 2 22.94 7.77 3.12
N LYS A 3 22.56 6.53 3.42
CA LYS A 3 22.29 5.55 2.37
C LYS A 3 20.95 5.90 1.73
N GLU A 4 20.90 5.86 0.41
CA GLU A 4 19.69 6.10 -0.35
C GLU A 4 19.34 4.83 -1.14
N TYR A 5 18.05 4.59 -1.27
CA TYR A 5 17.51 3.45 -1.97
C TYR A 5 16.57 3.93 -3.06
N GLU A 6 16.32 3.04 -4.01
CA GLU A 6 15.16 3.12 -4.86
C GLU A 6 14.12 2.15 -4.32
N ILE A 7 12.88 2.63 -4.16
CA ILE A 7 11.70 1.85 -3.84
C ILE A 7 10.80 1.81 -5.07
N THR A 8 10.31 0.61 -5.40
CA THR A 8 9.30 0.40 -6.44
C THR A 8 8.09 -0.25 -5.81
N ILE A 9 6.94 0.40 -5.90
CA ILE A 9 5.68 -0.11 -5.37
C ILE A 9 4.70 -0.29 -6.52
N THR A 10 4.15 -1.49 -6.64
CA THR A 10 3.07 -1.81 -7.56
C THR A 10 1.79 -2.08 -6.80
N VAL A 11 0.73 -1.38 -7.18
CA VAL A 11 -0.62 -1.52 -6.61
C VAL A 11 -1.60 -1.97 -7.68
N ASP A 12 -2.68 -2.62 -7.26
CA ASP A 12 -3.82 -3.02 -8.08
C ASP A 12 -5.00 -2.12 -7.74
N THR A 13 -5.46 -1.37 -8.74
CA THR A 13 -6.47 -0.33 -8.59
C THR A 13 -7.87 -0.82 -8.89
N ASN A 14 -8.01 -1.89 -9.69
CA ASN A 14 -9.30 -2.46 -10.07
C ASN A 14 -9.05 -3.80 -10.80
N ASP A 15 -9.13 -4.92 -10.09
CA ASP A 15 -9.09 -6.28 -10.62
C ASP A 15 -8.16 -6.50 -11.84
N ALA A 16 -6.85 -6.37 -11.60
CA ALA A 16 -5.75 -6.50 -12.56
C ALA A 16 -5.37 -5.24 -13.36
N ASP A 17 -5.89 -4.08 -12.97
CA ASP A 17 -5.35 -2.78 -13.36
C ASP A 17 -4.21 -2.38 -12.42
N TYR A 18 -2.97 -2.36 -12.92
CA TYR A 18 -1.78 -2.10 -12.10
C TYR A 18 -1.21 -0.70 -12.30
N MET A 19 -0.84 -0.05 -11.20
CA MET A 19 -0.05 1.18 -11.21
C MET A 19 1.27 0.92 -10.49
N THR A 20 2.37 1.48 -11.02
CA THR A 20 3.70 1.32 -10.43
C THR A 20 4.38 2.66 -10.28
N LYS A 21 4.87 2.94 -9.08
CA LYS A 21 5.71 4.10 -8.82
C LYS A 21 7.12 3.65 -8.48
N VAL A 22 8.10 4.32 -9.09
CA VAL A 22 9.51 4.18 -8.74
C VAL A 22 9.94 5.50 -8.11
N SER A 23 10.47 5.45 -6.90
CA SER A 23 10.83 6.65 -6.14
C SER A 23 12.13 6.44 -5.40
N LYS A 24 12.77 7.56 -5.07
CA LYS A 24 13.94 7.58 -4.21
C LYS A 24 13.48 7.66 -2.75
N ILE A 25 14.09 6.88 -1.87
CA ILE A 25 13.77 6.85 -0.45
C ILE A 25 15.05 6.89 0.39
N SER A 26 15.02 7.64 1.50
CA SER A 26 16.13 7.65 2.45
C SER A 26 16.16 6.35 3.25
N HIS A 27 17.32 6.01 3.84
CA HIS A 27 17.38 4.86 4.73
C HIS A 27 16.46 4.99 5.95
N GLU A 28 16.29 6.21 6.48
CA GLU A 28 15.48 6.49 7.65
C GLU A 28 13.99 6.28 7.35
N ASP A 29 13.49 6.87 6.27
CA ASP A 29 12.10 6.70 5.82
C ASP A 29 11.81 5.23 5.51
N LEU A 30 12.76 4.54 4.87
CA LEU A 30 12.64 3.12 4.59
C LEU A 30 12.50 2.31 5.87
N GLU A 31 13.34 2.53 6.88
CA GLU A 31 13.22 1.80 8.15
C GLU A 31 11.92 2.15 8.90
N LYS A 32 11.37 3.35 8.70
CA LYS A 32 10.07 3.75 9.25
C LYS A 32 8.90 2.97 8.64
N ILE A 33 8.83 2.85 7.31
CA ILE A 33 7.70 2.17 6.64
C ILE A 33 7.85 0.64 6.52
N LYS A 34 9.06 0.11 6.72
CA LYS A 34 9.37 -1.32 6.55
C LYS A 34 8.57 -2.25 7.47
N PRO A 35 8.31 -1.91 8.75
CA PRO A 35 7.37 -2.65 9.58
C PRO A 35 5.95 -2.72 8.99
N LEU A 36 5.42 -1.61 8.45
CA LEU A 36 4.11 -1.59 7.78
C LEU A 36 4.12 -2.47 6.52
N ILE A 37 5.16 -2.38 5.68
CA ILE A 37 5.32 -3.26 4.50
C ILE A 37 5.32 -4.74 4.92
N ALA A 38 5.96 -5.08 6.05
CA ALA A 38 5.94 -6.44 6.57
C ALA A 38 4.55 -6.85 7.06
N ALA A 39 3.77 -5.95 7.66
CA ALA A 39 2.38 -6.22 8.03
C ALA A 39 1.51 -6.45 6.79
N ILE A 40 1.61 -5.60 5.77
CA ILE A 40 0.90 -5.72 4.48
C ILE A 40 1.20 -7.06 3.81
N LYS A 41 2.48 -7.46 3.77
CA LYS A 41 2.89 -8.76 3.22
C LYS A 41 2.26 -9.94 3.94
N ASN A 42 2.03 -9.81 5.25
CA ASN A 42 1.46 -10.85 6.10
C ASN A 42 -0.05 -10.66 6.35
N PHE A 43 -0.70 -9.78 5.57
CA PHE A 43 -2.13 -9.55 5.64
C PHE A 43 -2.90 -10.87 5.61
N LYS A 44 -3.91 -10.97 6.46
CA LYS A 44 -4.80 -12.13 6.54
C LYS A 44 -6.18 -11.70 6.12
N PRO A 45 -6.74 -12.31 5.07
CA PRO A 45 -8.14 -12.12 4.72
C PRO A 45 -9.05 -12.34 5.93
N TYR A 46 -10.08 -11.52 6.03
CA TYR A 46 -11.04 -11.55 7.14
C TYR A 46 -12.47 -11.60 6.60
N LEU A 47 -13.38 -12.02 7.49
CA LEU A 47 -14.81 -12.05 7.22
C LEU A 47 -15.47 -10.89 7.94
N THR A 48 -16.41 -10.25 7.26
CA THR A 48 -17.24 -9.18 7.80
C THR A 48 -18.69 -9.39 7.39
N GLN A 49 -19.59 -8.54 7.91
CA GLN A 49 -20.97 -8.47 7.46
C GLN A 49 -21.18 -7.20 6.65
N ALA A 50 -21.56 -7.36 5.38
CA ALA A 50 -21.99 -6.24 4.56
C ALA A 50 -23.25 -5.58 5.15
N LYS A 51 -23.57 -4.34 4.75
CA LYS A 51 -24.78 -3.63 5.21
C LYS A 51 -26.07 -4.42 4.95
N GLY A 52 -26.07 -5.30 3.95
CA GLY A 52 -27.16 -6.24 3.64
C GLY A 52 -27.23 -7.50 4.52
N LYS A 53 -26.38 -7.62 5.55
CA LYS A 53 -26.21 -8.80 6.44
C LYS A 53 -25.70 -10.07 5.77
N SER A 54 -25.26 -9.98 4.52
CA SER A 54 -24.52 -11.05 3.87
C SER A 54 -23.10 -11.08 4.41
N GLU A 55 -22.58 -12.28 4.68
CA GLU A 55 -21.17 -12.47 4.96
C GLU A 55 -20.35 -12.15 3.71
N TRP A 56 -19.26 -11.42 3.90
CA TRP A 56 -18.34 -11.06 2.84
C TRP A 56 -16.91 -11.31 3.30
N LYS A 57 -16.06 -11.78 2.38
CA LYS A 57 -14.64 -12.03 2.62
C LYS A 57 -13.81 -10.97 1.94
N HIS A 58 -13.01 -10.25 2.72
CA HIS A 58 -12.08 -9.24 2.20
C HIS A 58 -10.69 -9.83 2.03
N GLU A 59 -10.14 -9.68 0.83
CA GLU A 59 -8.81 -10.19 0.46
C GLU A 59 -7.84 -9.06 0.06
N ASN A 60 -8.33 -7.82 0.02
CA ASN A 60 -7.57 -6.62 -0.27
C ASN A 60 -6.72 -6.24 0.94
N ASN A 61 -5.41 -6.06 0.74
CA ASN A 61 -4.49 -5.79 1.85
C ASN A 61 -4.31 -4.30 2.15
N TYR A 62 -4.81 -3.38 1.32
CA TYR A 62 -4.68 -1.95 1.57
C TYR A 62 -5.74 -1.16 0.77
N PRO A 63 -7.04 -1.31 1.10
CA PRO A 63 -8.12 -0.65 0.39
C PRO A 63 -8.17 0.85 0.71
N TYR A 64 -7.70 1.69 -0.21
CA TYR A 64 -7.52 3.13 0.04
C TYR A 64 -8.46 3.99 -0.80
N ARG A 65 -9.03 5.04 -0.20
CA ARG A 65 -10.03 5.96 -0.79
C ARG A 65 -11.29 5.23 -1.28
N GLU A 66 -11.76 5.53 -2.49
CA GLU A 66 -13.01 4.99 -3.04
C GLU A 66 -12.94 3.50 -3.36
N CYS A 67 -11.72 2.95 -3.41
CA CYS A 67 -11.50 1.51 -3.46
C CYS A 67 -11.86 0.79 -2.14
N CYS A 68 -12.05 1.50 -1.03
CA CYS A 68 -12.55 0.92 0.21
C CYS A 68 -14.07 0.74 0.19
N ARG A 69 -14.53 -0.52 0.28
CA ARG A 69 -15.93 -0.92 0.21
C ARG A 69 -16.56 -0.98 1.60
N GLU A 70 -16.75 0.19 2.20
CA GLU A 70 -17.47 0.33 3.48
C GLU A 70 -18.91 -0.24 3.42
N ASP A 71 -19.54 -0.26 2.25
CA ASP A 71 -20.85 -0.89 2.05
C ASP A 71 -20.81 -2.41 2.28
N LEU A 72 -19.66 -3.02 2.03
CA LEU A 72 -19.34 -4.42 2.30
C LEU A 72 -18.64 -4.63 3.64
N GLY A 73 -18.53 -3.58 4.48
CA GLY A 73 -17.86 -3.64 5.77
C GLY A 73 -16.34 -3.84 5.68
N GLU A 74 -15.72 -3.38 4.58
CA GLU A 74 -14.26 -3.34 4.43
C GLU A 74 -13.67 -2.29 5.37
N GLU A 75 -12.63 -2.69 6.11
CA GLU A 75 -11.87 -1.83 7.02
C GLU A 75 -10.86 -0.99 6.24
N THR A 76 -10.64 0.26 6.66
CA THR A 76 -9.61 1.12 6.06
C THR A 76 -8.20 0.64 6.43
N PRO A 77 -7.14 1.11 5.75
CA PRO A 77 -5.77 0.73 6.09
C PRO A 77 -5.40 1.09 7.53
N GLU A 78 -5.89 2.21 8.06
CA GLU A 78 -5.68 2.63 9.44
C GLU A 78 -6.37 1.72 10.45
N GLU A 79 -7.48 1.08 10.08
CA GLU A 79 -8.18 0.08 10.89
C GLU A 79 -7.47 -1.28 10.83
N ILE A 80 -7.09 -1.73 9.62
CA ILE A 80 -6.37 -2.99 9.41
C ILE A 80 -4.99 -2.97 10.10
N TYR A 81 -4.32 -1.82 10.08
CA TYR A 81 -2.94 -1.62 10.55
C TYR A 81 -2.90 -0.65 11.74
N ILE A 82 -3.82 -0.81 12.69
CA ILE A 82 -3.99 0.07 13.87
C ILE A 82 -2.74 0.31 14.74
N ASP A 83 -1.75 -0.59 14.67
CA ASP A 83 -0.49 -0.48 15.42
C ASP A 83 0.49 0.55 14.83
N PHE A 84 0.19 1.15 13.67
CA PHE A 84 1.02 2.14 13.00
C PHE A 84 0.40 3.54 13.09
N ASP A 85 1.26 4.55 13.22
CA ASP A 85 0.81 5.95 13.29
C ASP A 85 0.46 6.53 11.92
N GLU A 86 -0.32 7.61 11.92
CA GLU A 86 -0.75 8.34 10.72
C GLU A 86 0.45 8.75 9.87
N GLU A 87 1.55 9.20 10.48
CA GLU A 87 2.76 9.63 9.77
C GLU A 87 3.40 8.47 8.98
N THR A 88 3.36 7.24 9.49
CA THR A 88 3.84 6.06 8.78
C THR A 88 2.95 5.72 7.59
N HIS A 89 1.63 5.85 7.74
CA HIS A 89 0.68 5.66 6.64
C HIS A 89 0.86 6.72 5.55
N GLU A 90 0.93 7.99 5.91
CA GLU A 90 1.15 9.10 4.98
C GLU A 90 2.47 8.93 4.22
N LEU A 91 3.57 8.64 4.94
CA LEU A 91 4.87 8.40 4.33
C LEU A 91 4.85 7.21 3.37
N PHE A 92 4.14 6.13 3.70
CA PHE A 92 3.99 4.99 2.79
C PHE A 92 3.24 5.38 1.51
N LEU A 93 2.16 6.16 1.64
CA LEU A 93 1.36 6.64 0.51
C LEU A 93 2.13 7.58 -0.43
N GLU A 94 3.13 8.32 0.07
CA GLU A 94 4.00 9.15 -0.77
C GLU A 94 4.74 8.33 -1.84
N PHE A 95 4.99 7.05 -1.59
CA PHE A 95 5.69 6.15 -2.51
C PHE A 95 4.76 5.35 -3.43
N ILE A 96 3.46 5.63 -3.40
CA ILE A 96 2.45 4.97 -4.24
C ILE A 96 1.95 5.93 -5.33
N GLU A 97 1.69 5.38 -6.51
CA GLU A 97 0.96 6.09 -7.56
C GLU A 97 -0.54 5.85 -7.34
N LEU A 98 -1.31 6.92 -7.15
CA LEU A 98 -2.74 6.84 -6.89
C LEU A 98 -3.52 7.04 -8.18
N SER A 99 -4.50 6.17 -8.43
CA SER A 99 -5.56 6.49 -9.39
C SER A 99 -6.49 7.57 -8.81
N GLU A 100 -7.42 8.07 -9.63
CA GLU A 100 -8.50 8.95 -9.16
C GLU A 100 -9.27 8.33 -7.98
N TYR A 101 -9.47 7.01 -8.01
CA TYR A 101 -10.29 6.25 -7.06
C TYR A 101 -9.49 5.62 -5.90
N GLY A 102 -8.15 5.62 -5.99
CA GLY A 102 -7.26 4.94 -5.03
C GLY A 102 -6.81 3.57 -5.53
N PHE A 103 -6.67 2.60 -4.61
CA PHE A 103 -6.25 1.23 -4.93
C PHE A 103 -6.73 0.23 -3.87
N HIS A 104 -6.77 -1.06 -4.22
CA HIS A 104 -7.23 -2.13 -3.33
C HIS A 104 -6.09 -2.88 -2.65
N THR A 105 -5.04 -3.19 -3.43
CA THR A 105 -4.02 -4.15 -3.01
C THR A 105 -2.63 -3.68 -3.39
N VAL A 106 -1.71 -3.68 -2.44
CA VAL A 106 -0.26 -3.63 -2.70
C VAL A 106 0.19 -5.00 -3.19
N LYS A 107 0.63 -5.09 -4.45
CA LYS A 107 1.05 -6.35 -5.09
C LYS A 107 2.52 -6.64 -4.87
N SER A 108 3.37 -5.62 -4.95
CA SER A 108 4.80 -5.75 -4.69
C SER A 108 5.39 -4.47 -4.12
N VAL A 109 6.41 -4.65 -3.30
CA VAL A 109 7.33 -3.61 -2.85
C VAL A 109 8.73 -4.14 -3.04
N GLU A 110 9.52 -3.47 -3.85
CA GLU A 110 10.90 -3.83 -4.17
C GLU A 110 11.82 -2.69 -3.76
N VAL A 111 12.99 -3.04 -3.20
CA VAL A 111 13.98 -2.08 -2.77
C VAL A 111 15.35 -2.48 -3.29
N CYS A 112 16.08 -1.52 -3.86
CA CYS A 112 17.47 -1.72 -4.25
C CYS A 112 18.33 -0.50 -3.90
N PRO A 113 19.67 -0.66 -3.77
CA PRO A 113 20.56 0.48 -3.57
C PRO A 113 20.38 1.51 -4.70
N TRP A 114 20.30 2.80 -4.34
CA TRP A 114 20.13 3.86 -5.33
C TRP A 114 21.27 3.85 -6.35
N ARG A 115 20.92 3.92 -7.63
CA ARG A 115 21.86 4.03 -8.74
C ARG A 115 21.42 5.16 -9.64
N LYS A 116 22.37 5.89 -10.22
CA LYS A 116 22.08 6.89 -11.23
C LYS A 116 21.43 6.20 -12.43
N LYS A 117 20.21 6.61 -12.77
CA LYS A 117 19.49 6.17 -13.96
C LYS A 117 19.57 7.25 -15.04
N GLU A 118 19.68 6.81 -16.29
CA GLU A 118 19.55 7.66 -17.46
C GLU A 118 18.26 7.27 -18.17
N LYS A 119 17.34 8.22 -18.30
CA LYS A 119 16.08 8.01 -19.02
C LYS A 119 16.35 8.13 -20.51
N LEU A 120 16.14 7.05 -21.25
CA LEU A 120 16.39 6.99 -22.69
C LEU A 120 15.14 7.34 -23.51
N LEU A 121 13.96 7.16 -22.94
CA LEU A 121 12.63 7.46 -23.49
C LEU A 121 11.70 7.89 -22.35
#